data_AF-A0A7X0GUE5-F1
#
_entry.id   AF-A0A7X0GUE5-F1
#
_cell.length_a   1.000
_cell.length_b   1.000
_cell.length_c   1.000
_cell.angle_alpha   90.00
_cell.angle_beta   90.00
_cell.angle_gamma   90.00
#
_symmetry.space_group_name_H-M   'P 1'
#
loop_
_entity.id
_entity.type
_entity.pdbx_description
1 polymer ?
#
loop_
_entity_poly.entity_id
_entity_poly.type
_entity_poly.pdbx_seq_one_letter_code
_entity_poly.pdbx_strand_id
1 'polypeptide(L)'
;MVQFQVWSDERGGRGEWLETVEDLKREGKIRLFGVSVNDHEPDNAVRLVRSGTVGTVQVIYNIFDQAPAENLLPACAEHGVGVIVRVALDESGPTGQFTAGSAFPEGDFRNRYFRDDRPAQVERRVAAISADLGIDTDDMTKTALRLVLGHPAVSSVIPGSATSATSSATPP
;
A
#
# COMPACT_ATOMS: atom_id res chain seq x y z
N MET A 1 17.03 7.49 -3.43
CA MET A 1 16.26 7.45 -2.17
C MET A 1 16.50 6.08 -1.56
N VAL A 2 16.66 6.00 -0.24
CA VAL A 2 16.77 4.73 0.51
C VAL A 2 15.58 4.64 1.46
N GLN A 3 15.00 3.44 1.62
CA GLN A 3 13.94 3.19 2.58
C GLN A 3 14.30 2.03 3.51
N PHE A 4 14.01 2.18 4.80
CA PHE A 4 13.97 1.04 5.71
C PHE A 4 12.68 0.25 5.51
N GLN A 5 12.83 -1.04 5.24
CA GLN A 5 11.72 -1.97 5.18
C GLN A 5 11.29 -2.33 6.60
N VAL A 6 9.97 -2.39 6.84
CA VAL A 6 9.37 -2.80 8.12
C VAL A 6 9.74 -1.84 9.26
N TRP A 7 9.08 -0.68 9.30
CA TRP A 7 9.24 0.28 10.40
C TRP A 7 8.69 -0.27 11.72
N SER A 8 9.37 0.04 12.82
CA SER A 8 8.88 -0.19 14.17
C SER A 8 9.23 1.01 15.02
N ASP A 9 8.26 1.50 15.81
CA ASP A 9 8.45 2.61 16.76
C ASP A 9 9.58 2.36 17.76
N GLU A 10 9.89 1.09 18.02
CA GLU A 10 11.04 0.66 18.81
C GLU A 10 12.39 1.11 18.22
N ARG A 11 12.47 1.43 16.94
CA ARG A 11 13.70 1.98 16.34
C ARG A 11 13.78 3.51 16.49
N GLY A 12 12.67 4.17 16.83
CA GLY A 12 12.63 5.60 17.10
C GLY A 12 13.51 5.97 18.28
N GLY A 13 14.54 6.79 18.04
CA GLY A 13 15.45 7.27 19.08
C GLY A 13 16.44 6.23 19.62
N ARG A 14 16.60 5.08 18.96
CA ARG A 14 17.59 4.05 19.34
C ARG A 14 18.58 3.77 18.20
N GLY A 15 19.87 3.80 18.52
CA GLY A 15 20.99 3.47 17.62
C GLY A 15 21.47 4.65 16.75
N GLU A 16 22.59 4.41 16.05
CA GLU A 16 23.31 5.42 15.23
C GLU A 16 22.74 5.55 13.80
N TRP A 17 21.56 4.98 13.52
CA TRP A 17 21.02 4.94 12.16
C TRP A 17 20.66 6.34 11.65
N LEU A 18 20.24 7.25 12.54
CA LEU A 18 19.96 8.65 12.22
C LEU A 18 21.23 9.34 11.72
N GLU A 19 22.31 9.24 12.50
CA GLU A 19 23.62 9.79 12.17
C GLU A 19 24.14 9.21 10.86
N THR A 20 24.00 7.88 10.67
CA THR A 20 24.36 7.21 9.42
C THR A 20 23.59 7.76 8.22
N VAL A 21 22.28 7.96 8.36
CA VAL A 21 21.43 8.53 7.30
C VAL A 21 21.84 9.98 6.99
N GLU A 22 22.15 10.77 8.01
CA GLU A 22 22.63 12.14 7.85
C GLU A 22 24.00 12.20 7.17
N ASP A 23 24.93 11.34 7.54
CA ASP A 23 26.24 11.22 6.91
C ASP A 23 26.11 10.81 5.44
N LEU A 24 25.28 9.81 5.13
CA LEU A 24 25.00 9.43 3.74
C LEU A 24 24.37 10.57 2.92
N LYS A 25 23.55 11.43 3.53
CA LYS A 25 23.04 12.65 2.88
C LYS A 25 24.16 13.66 2.66
N ARG A 26 25.00 13.92 3.66
CA ARG A 26 26.10 14.89 3.63
C ARG A 26 27.17 14.50 2.60
N GLU A 27 27.46 13.22 2.49
CA GLU A 27 28.35 12.65 1.48
C GLU A 27 27.73 12.60 0.06
N GLY A 28 26.46 13.01 -0.08
CA GLY A 28 25.75 13.01 -1.37
C GLY A 28 25.35 11.62 -1.89
N LYS A 29 25.52 10.56 -1.09
CA LYS A 29 25.18 9.18 -1.46
C LYS A 29 23.67 8.96 -1.55
N ILE A 30 22.89 9.66 -0.72
CA ILE A 30 21.43 9.63 -0.78
C ILE A 30 20.86 11.05 -0.78
N ARG A 31 19.76 11.26 -1.51
CA ARG A 31 19.00 12.54 -1.49
C ARG A 31 17.85 12.52 -0.48
N LEU A 32 17.21 11.37 -0.31
CA LEU A 32 16.02 11.19 0.52
C LEU A 32 16.12 9.87 1.28
N PHE A 33 15.65 9.92 2.52
CA PHE A 33 15.44 8.76 3.38
C PHE A 33 13.96 8.62 3.69
N GLY A 34 13.47 7.39 3.77
CA GLY A 34 12.10 7.10 4.14
C GLY A 34 11.94 5.74 4.80
N VAL A 35 10.70 5.39 5.09
CA VAL A 35 10.36 4.11 5.72
C VAL A 35 9.19 3.45 5.00
N SER A 36 9.12 2.12 5.07
CA SER A 36 7.95 1.34 4.70
C SER A 36 7.23 0.88 5.97
N VAL A 37 5.96 1.25 6.09
CA VAL A 37 5.12 0.98 7.26
C VAL A 37 4.66 -0.48 7.25
N ASN A 38 4.51 -1.06 8.45
CA ASN A 38 3.95 -2.40 8.61
C ASN A 38 2.52 -2.47 8.11
N ASP A 39 2.12 -3.68 7.73
CA ASP A 39 0.74 -3.97 7.36
C ASP A 39 -0.17 -3.72 8.57
N HIS A 40 -1.31 -3.07 8.35
CA HIS A 40 -2.33 -2.79 9.37
C HIS A 40 -1.89 -1.91 10.57
N GLU A 41 -0.70 -1.31 10.52
CA GLU A 41 -0.21 -0.38 11.56
C GLU A 41 0.24 0.96 10.96
N PRO A 42 -0.58 1.64 10.13
CA PRO A 42 -0.17 2.89 9.47
C PRO A 42 0.32 3.97 10.44
N ASP A 43 -0.25 3.99 11.65
CA ASP A 43 0.01 5.03 12.64
C ASP A 43 1.37 4.92 13.33
N ASN A 44 2.07 3.78 13.20
CA ASN A 44 3.39 3.59 13.80
C ASN A 44 4.45 4.52 13.19
N ALA A 45 4.20 5.12 12.02
CA ALA A 45 5.09 6.08 11.39
C ALA A 45 4.72 7.54 11.70
N VAL A 46 3.58 7.83 12.33
CA VAL A 46 3.12 9.20 12.58
C VAL A 46 4.11 9.97 13.44
N ARG A 47 4.64 9.36 14.51
CA ARG A 47 5.66 10.00 15.35
C ARG A 47 6.94 10.31 14.58
N LEU A 48 7.35 9.41 13.69
CA LEU A 48 8.55 9.58 12.86
C LEU A 48 8.36 10.65 11.78
N VAL A 49 7.16 10.76 11.20
CA VAL A 49 6.79 11.84 10.29
C VAL A 49 6.89 13.18 11.00
N ARG A 50 6.30 13.27 12.20
CA ARG A 50 6.29 14.50 13.01
C ARG A 50 7.67 14.92 13.51
N SER A 51 8.63 13.99 13.61
CA SER A 51 10.01 14.33 14.01
C SER A 51 10.81 15.02 12.91
N GLY A 52 10.32 15.05 11.66
CA GLY A 52 11.00 15.66 10.52
C GLY A 52 12.18 14.82 9.97
N THR A 53 12.33 13.59 10.44
CA THR A 53 13.46 12.72 10.09
C THR A 53 13.32 12.09 8.71
N VAL A 54 12.09 11.75 8.32
CA VAL A 54 11.78 11.06 7.07
C VAL A 54 11.29 12.03 6.00
N GLY A 55 11.77 11.84 4.78
CA GLY A 55 11.28 12.57 3.60
C GLY A 55 10.19 11.81 2.84
N THR A 56 10.09 10.49 3.03
CA THR A 56 9.03 9.67 2.42
C THR A 56 8.52 8.56 3.34
N VAL A 57 7.27 8.18 3.13
CA VAL A 57 6.64 7.01 3.75
C VAL A 57 6.03 6.13 2.66
N GLN A 58 6.28 4.83 2.71
CA GLN A 58 5.63 3.82 1.89
C GLN A 58 4.58 3.08 2.72
N VAL A 59 3.33 2.99 2.25
CA VAL A 59 2.21 2.44 3.03
C VAL A 59 1.20 1.69 2.17
N ILE A 60 0.52 0.69 2.73
CA ILE A 60 -0.68 0.10 2.10
C ILE A 60 -1.81 1.11 2.19
N TYR A 61 -2.36 1.50 1.05
CA TYR A 61 -3.58 2.29 0.97
C TYR A 61 -4.32 1.87 -0.30
N ASN A 62 -5.54 1.38 -0.17
CA ASN A 62 -6.34 0.95 -1.30
C ASN A 62 -7.84 1.07 -0.98
N ILE A 63 -8.68 0.72 -1.95
CA ILE A 63 -10.14 0.83 -1.78
C ILE A 63 -10.68 -0.02 -0.61
N PHE A 64 -9.96 -1.07 -0.22
CA PHE A 64 -10.32 -1.98 0.85
C PHE A 64 -9.70 -1.68 2.20
N ASP A 65 -8.54 -1.01 2.23
CA ASP A 65 -7.81 -0.58 3.41
C ASP A 65 -7.49 0.92 3.32
N GLN A 66 -8.29 1.70 4.04
CA GLN A 66 -8.22 3.16 4.05
C GLN A 66 -7.73 3.74 5.38
N ALA A 67 -7.29 2.88 6.32
CA ALA A 67 -6.81 3.31 7.65
C ALA A 67 -5.74 4.41 7.63
N PRO A 68 -4.78 4.45 6.68
CA PRO A 68 -3.80 5.54 6.61
C PRO A 68 -4.42 6.94 6.48
N ALA A 69 -5.63 7.07 5.92
CA ALA A 69 -6.29 8.36 5.70
C ALA A 69 -6.70 9.05 7.01
N GLU A 70 -6.82 8.31 8.12
CA GLU A 70 -7.24 8.87 9.40
C GLU A 70 -6.16 9.75 10.03
N ASN A 71 -4.92 9.24 10.14
CA ASN A 71 -3.85 9.93 10.88
C ASN A 71 -2.55 10.08 10.07
N LEU A 72 -2.12 9.03 9.36
CA LEU A 72 -0.83 9.03 8.66
C LEU A 72 -0.80 10.00 7.48
N LEU A 73 -1.78 9.95 6.57
CA LEU A 73 -1.81 10.82 5.39
C LEU A 73 -1.93 12.30 5.76
N PRO A 74 -2.78 12.71 6.73
CA PRO A 74 -2.78 14.08 7.24
C PRO A 74 -1.42 14.50 7.81
N ALA A 75 -0.78 13.67 8.62
CA ALA A 75 0.54 13.97 9.19
C ALA A 75 1.60 14.15 8.09
N CYS A 76 1.59 13.30 7.06
CA CYS A 76 2.51 13.44 5.93
C CYS A 76 2.28 14.76 5.17
N ALA A 77 1.03 15.16 4.95
CA ALA A 77 0.69 16.42 4.30
C ALA A 77 1.15 17.63 5.13
N GLU A 78 0.90 17.61 6.44
CA GLU A 78 1.30 18.67 7.38
C GLU A 78 2.82 18.88 7.43
N HIS A 79 3.58 17.78 7.38
CA HIS A 79 5.04 17.81 7.52
C HIS A 79 5.81 17.77 6.20
N GLY A 80 5.12 17.84 5.05
CA GLY A 80 5.76 17.83 3.73
C GLY A 80 6.48 16.51 3.40
N VAL A 81 5.99 15.39 3.92
CA VAL A 81 6.53 14.04 3.70
C VAL A 81 5.82 13.39 2.52
N GLY A 82 6.60 12.90 1.54
CA GLY A 82 6.04 12.26 0.35
C GLY A 82 5.45 10.88 0.65
N VAL A 83 4.24 10.61 0.19
CA VAL A 83 3.59 9.30 0.37
C VAL A 83 3.69 8.46 -0.90
N ILE A 84 4.17 7.23 -0.75
CA ILE A 84 4.26 6.22 -1.80
C ILE A 84 3.31 5.08 -1.44
N VAL A 85 2.26 4.91 -2.22
CA VAL A 85 1.28 3.86 -1.94
C VAL A 85 1.73 2.54 -2.58
N ARG A 86 1.79 1.49 -1.76
CA ARG A 86 1.97 0.09 -2.19
C ARG A 86 0.66 -0.67 -2.06
N VAL A 87 0.54 -1.81 -2.75
CA VAL A 87 -0.64 -2.69 -2.69
C VAL A 87 -1.94 -1.92 -3.01
N ALA A 88 -1.86 -0.95 -3.92
CA ALA A 88 -2.99 -0.07 -4.30
C ALA A 88 -4.18 -0.81 -4.92
N LEU A 89 -3.95 -2.05 -5.40
CA LEU A 89 -4.94 -2.92 -5.99
C LEU A 89 -5.14 -4.23 -5.20
N ASP A 90 -4.80 -4.29 -3.91
CA ASP A 90 -5.02 -5.48 -3.05
C ASP A 90 -4.65 -6.81 -3.75
N GLU A 91 -3.44 -6.90 -4.31
CA GLU A 91 -2.97 -8.06 -5.07
C GLU A 91 -3.86 -8.47 -6.26
N SER A 92 -4.44 -7.49 -6.96
CA SER A 92 -5.43 -7.61 -8.05
C SER A 92 -6.85 -7.91 -7.60
N GLY A 93 -7.16 -7.85 -6.30
CA GLY A 93 -8.50 -8.08 -5.77
C GLY A 93 -9.62 -7.28 -6.48
N PRO A 94 -9.49 -5.94 -6.63
CA PRO A 94 -10.49 -5.10 -7.29
C PRO A 94 -10.62 -5.29 -8.80
N THR A 95 -9.81 -6.16 -9.43
CA THR A 95 -9.84 -6.35 -10.90
C THR A 95 -11.00 -7.24 -11.36
N GLY A 96 -11.75 -7.84 -10.43
CA GLY A 96 -12.82 -8.80 -10.74
C GLY A 96 -12.30 -10.17 -11.18
N GLN A 97 -10.99 -10.41 -11.17
CA GLN A 97 -10.38 -11.67 -11.58
C GLN A 97 -10.54 -12.80 -10.55
N PHE A 98 -10.80 -12.47 -9.30
CA PHE A 98 -10.98 -13.45 -8.23
C PHE A 98 -12.47 -13.61 -7.89
N THR A 99 -12.92 -14.85 -7.89
CA THR A 99 -14.26 -15.27 -7.47
C THR A 99 -14.14 -16.22 -6.28
N ALA A 100 -15.25 -16.54 -5.63
CA ALA A 100 -15.28 -17.52 -4.55
C ALA A 100 -14.66 -18.89 -4.92
N GLY A 101 -14.65 -19.27 -6.20
CA GLY A 101 -14.06 -20.51 -6.71
C GLY A 101 -12.60 -20.41 -7.17
N SER A 102 -11.96 -19.25 -7.05
CA SER A 102 -10.59 -19.06 -7.53
C SER A 102 -9.58 -19.91 -6.75
N ALA A 103 -8.76 -20.65 -7.50
CA ALA A 103 -7.61 -21.38 -6.97
C ALA A 103 -6.31 -20.86 -7.60
N PHE A 104 -5.20 -21.00 -6.86
CA PHE A 104 -3.86 -20.59 -7.31
C PHE A 104 -2.92 -21.81 -7.37
N PRO A 105 -1.88 -21.79 -8.22
CA PRO A 105 -0.89 -22.86 -8.28
C PRO A 105 -0.27 -23.18 -6.91
N GLU A 106 0.15 -24.43 -6.71
CA GLU A 106 0.84 -24.83 -5.49
C GLU A 106 2.10 -23.96 -5.27
N GLY A 107 2.31 -23.51 -4.03
CA GLY A 107 3.44 -22.63 -3.66
C GLY A 107 3.23 -21.15 -3.99
N ASP A 108 2.14 -20.77 -4.68
CA ASP A 108 1.82 -19.37 -4.92
C ASP A 108 1.47 -18.65 -3.61
N PHE A 109 2.07 -17.49 -3.37
CA PHE A 109 1.83 -16.70 -2.16
C PHE A 109 0.36 -16.29 -1.99
N ARG A 110 -0.39 -16.19 -3.10
CA ARG A 110 -1.82 -15.89 -3.13
C ARG A 110 -2.65 -16.93 -2.39
N ASN A 111 -2.21 -18.19 -2.31
CA ASN A 111 -2.88 -19.18 -1.46
C ASN A 111 -2.86 -18.81 0.02
N ARG A 112 -1.80 -18.14 0.49
CA ARG A 112 -1.72 -17.64 1.86
C ARG A 112 -2.43 -16.30 2.01
N TYR A 113 -2.27 -15.42 1.02
CA TYR A 113 -2.84 -14.07 1.04
C TYR A 113 -4.37 -14.10 0.94
N PHE A 114 -4.92 -14.89 0.02
CA PHE A 114 -6.34 -15.12 -0.22
C PHE A 114 -6.83 -16.45 0.38
N ARG A 115 -6.33 -16.82 1.56
CA ARG A 115 -6.81 -17.99 2.29
C ARG A 115 -8.27 -17.83 2.74
N ASP A 116 -8.87 -18.95 3.11
CA ASP A 116 -10.22 -19.01 3.67
C ASP A 116 -11.27 -18.36 2.74
N ASP A 117 -12.22 -17.59 3.29
CA ASP A 117 -13.29 -16.92 2.53
C ASP A 117 -12.85 -15.60 1.86
N ARG A 118 -11.55 -15.28 1.84
CA ARG A 118 -11.09 -13.97 1.34
C ARG A 118 -11.44 -13.71 -0.14
N PRO A 119 -11.31 -14.66 -1.09
CA PRO A 119 -11.74 -14.44 -2.48
C PRO A 119 -13.22 -14.05 -2.58
N ALA A 120 -14.10 -14.74 -1.85
CA ALA A 120 -15.52 -14.44 -1.84
C ALA A 120 -15.83 -13.11 -1.13
N GLN A 121 -15.07 -12.74 -0.10
CA GLN A 121 -15.17 -11.40 0.51
C GLN A 121 -14.80 -10.30 -0.48
N VAL A 122 -13.72 -10.48 -1.25
CA VAL A 122 -13.31 -9.53 -2.29
C VAL A 122 -14.39 -9.41 -3.35
N GLU A 123 -14.90 -10.54 -3.87
CA GLU A 123 -15.99 -10.57 -4.85
C GLU A 123 -17.23 -9.81 -4.35
N ARG A 124 -17.68 -10.08 -3.11
CA ARG A 124 -18.83 -9.37 -2.49
C ARG A 124 -18.57 -7.87 -2.35
N ARG A 125 -17.35 -7.46 -1.97
CA ARG A 125 -16.98 -6.05 -1.80
C ARG A 125 -16.92 -5.33 -3.14
N VAL A 126 -16.37 -5.96 -4.19
CA VAL A 126 -16.38 -5.41 -5.55
C VAL A 126 -17.82 -5.20 -6.01
N ALA A 127 -18.69 -6.21 -5.86
CA ALA A 127 -20.09 -6.10 -6.24
C ALA A 127 -20.82 -4.97 -5.48
N ALA A 128 -20.58 -4.86 -4.16
CA ALA A 128 -21.18 -3.81 -3.34
C ALA A 128 -20.73 -2.40 -3.77
N ILE A 129 -19.42 -2.20 -3.95
CA ILE A 129 -18.88 -0.90 -4.37
C ILE A 129 -19.35 -0.54 -5.79
N SER A 130 -19.39 -1.50 -6.71
CA SER A 130 -19.91 -1.28 -8.07
C SER A 130 -21.37 -0.82 -8.02
N ALA A 131 -22.20 -1.47 -7.20
CA ALA A 131 -23.59 -1.09 -7.01
C ALA A 131 -23.74 0.30 -6.38
N ASP A 132 -22.97 0.60 -5.33
CA ASP A 132 -23.02 1.89 -4.62
C ASP A 132 -22.61 3.06 -5.52
N LEU A 133 -21.62 2.85 -6.38
CA LEU A 133 -21.10 3.87 -7.30
C LEU A 133 -21.82 3.90 -8.65
N GLY A 134 -22.68 2.92 -8.95
CA GLY A 134 -23.35 2.78 -10.24
C GLY A 134 -22.36 2.56 -11.40
N ILE A 135 -21.29 1.80 -11.17
CA ILE A 135 -20.25 1.49 -12.16
C ILE A 135 -20.25 0.01 -12.50
N ASP A 136 -19.73 -0.32 -13.68
CA ASP A 136 -19.42 -1.71 -14.02
C ASP A 136 -18.17 -2.20 -13.27
N THR A 137 -18.11 -3.50 -12.99
CA THR A 137 -16.95 -4.13 -12.34
C THR A 137 -15.64 -3.90 -13.12
N ASP A 138 -15.70 -3.80 -14.46
CA ASP A 138 -14.54 -3.52 -15.31
C ASP A 138 -13.91 -2.15 -15.02
N ASP A 139 -14.68 -1.20 -14.47
CA ASP A 139 -14.19 0.11 -14.06
C ASP A 139 -13.67 0.15 -12.61
N MET A 140 -13.79 -0.94 -11.86
CA MET A 140 -13.34 -1.02 -10.47
C MET A 140 -11.84 -0.77 -10.33
N THR A 141 -11.02 -1.28 -11.25
CA THR A 141 -9.56 -1.05 -11.22
C THR A 141 -9.22 0.43 -11.34
N LYS A 142 -9.84 1.13 -12.31
CA LYS A 142 -9.64 2.57 -12.51
C LYS A 142 -10.14 3.35 -11.30
N THR A 143 -11.29 2.94 -10.74
CA THR A 143 -11.91 3.56 -9.57
C THR A 143 -11.01 3.44 -8.34
N ALA A 144 -10.47 2.25 -8.06
CA ALA A 144 -9.54 2.01 -6.97
C ALA A 144 -8.27 2.89 -7.10
N LEU A 145 -7.67 2.97 -8.30
CA LEU A 145 -6.52 3.85 -8.53
C LEU A 145 -6.86 5.33 -8.38
N ARG A 146 -8.05 5.77 -8.83
CA ARG A 146 -8.51 7.14 -8.67
C ARG A 146 -8.74 7.51 -7.20
N LEU A 147 -9.25 6.59 -6.38
CA LEU A 147 -9.39 6.81 -4.94
C LEU A 147 -8.02 7.07 -4.32
N VAL A 148 -7.04 6.21 -4.63
CA VAL A 148 -5.68 6.33 -4.09
C VAL A 148 -5.00 7.62 -4.56
N LEU A 149 -4.99 7.89 -5.87
CA LEU A 149 -4.34 9.06 -6.45
C LEU A 149 -5.09 10.38 -6.14
N GLY A 150 -6.37 10.30 -5.78
CA GLY A 150 -7.19 11.46 -5.46
C GLY A 150 -6.89 12.07 -4.10
N HIS A 151 -6.20 11.36 -3.22
CA HIS A 151 -5.86 11.89 -1.89
C HIS A 151 -4.68 12.87 -1.99
N PRO A 152 -4.79 14.12 -1.48
CA PRO A 152 -3.78 15.17 -1.70
C PRO A 152 -2.40 14.86 -1.11
N ALA A 153 -2.34 14.03 -0.07
CA ALA A 153 -1.07 13.57 0.51
C ALA A 153 -0.31 12.55 -0.37
N VAL A 154 -0.99 11.87 -1.29
CA VAL A 154 -0.40 10.79 -2.11
C VAL A 154 0.49 11.40 -3.19
N SER A 155 1.78 11.09 -3.15
CA SER A 155 2.76 11.61 -4.10
C SER A 155 3.00 10.65 -5.28
N SER A 156 2.90 9.35 -5.03
CA SER A 156 3.08 8.32 -6.06
C SER A 156 2.41 7.01 -5.65
N VAL A 157 2.14 6.16 -6.64
CA VAL A 157 1.60 4.80 -6.47
C VAL A 157 2.55 3.83 -7.16
N ILE A 158 2.84 2.70 -6.52
CA ILE A 158 3.53 1.57 -7.13
C ILE A 158 2.46 0.54 -7.49
N PRO A 159 1.88 0.59 -8.70
CA PRO A 159 0.95 -0.45 -9.13
C PRO A 159 1.74 -1.75 -9.30
N GLY A 160 1.28 -2.82 -8.66
CA GLY A 160 1.79 -4.16 -8.95
C GLY A 160 1.54 -4.49 -10.43
N SER A 161 2.54 -4.99 -11.13
CA SER A 161 2.40 -5.46 -12.51
C SER A 161 2.01 -6.93 -12.51
N ALA A 162 0.73 -7.23 -12.71
CA ALA A 162 0.38 -8.49 -13.34
C ALA A 162 0.60 -8.30 -14.84
N THR A 163 1.71 -8.81 -15.37
CA THR A 163 1.89 -8.95 -16.82
C THR A 163 0.64 -9.62 -17.39
N SER A 164 0.16 -9.15 -18.54
CA SER A 164 -1.09 -9.57 -19.22
C SER A 164 -1.12 -11.03 -19.70
N ALA A 165 -0.44 -11.96 -19.01
CA ALA A 165 -0.24 -13.34 -19.40
C ALA A 165 -0.34 -14.35 -18.22
N THR A 166 -0.91 -13.98 -17.08
CA THR A 166 -1.26 -14.94 -16.02
C THR A 166 -2.73 -14.82 -15.63
N SER A 167 -3.60 -14.78 -16.63
CA SER A 167 -5.00 -15.19 -16.45
C SER A 167 -5.06 -16.72 -16.54
N SER A 168 -4.77 -17.39 -15.45
CA SER A 168 -5.28 -18.74 -15.24
C SER A 168 -5.57 -18.94 -13.77
N ALA A 169 -6.53 -18.16 -13.25
CA ALA A 169 -7.46 -18.79 -12.33
C ALA A 169 -8.25 -19.76 -13.20
N THR A 170 -7.90 -21.04 -13.15
CA THR A 170 -8.69 -22.07 -13.81
C THR A 170 -10.03 -22.11 -13.06
N PRO A 171 -11.18 -21.90 -13.74
CA PRO A 171 -12.46 -22.19 -13.12
C PRO A 171 -12.51 -23.68 -12.75
N PRO A 172 -13.34 -24.08 -11.77
CA PRO A 172 -13.48 -25.47 -11.36
C PRO A 172 -13.81 -26.42 -12.53
#